data_AF-A0A5P9GX79-F1
#
_entry.id   AF-A0A5P9GX79-F1
#
_cell.length_a   1.000
_cell.length_b   1.000
_cell.length_c   1.000
_cell.angle_alpha   90.00
_cell.angle_beta   90.00
_cell.angle_gamma   90.00
#
_symmetry.space_group_name_H-M   'P 1'
#
loop_
_entity.id
_entity.type
_entity.pdbx_description
1 polymer ?
#
loop_
_entity_poly.entity_id
_entity_poly.type
_entity_poly.pdbx_seq_one_letter_code
_entity_poly.pdbx_strand_id
1 'polypeptide(L)'
;MQDTARESRLFAIVLLLAVCMVVFRAVATGMAPIDTLSVSDNDDIMRFLMVRDWLAGQGWYDTTQYRMLPPEGLEMHWSRYVDLAIAAIILPLSLVMTEAQAAAVALVAWPTMLLLALIVLTGLAARRLFGGMAALVAVVAVLLWPPTGLTYFAPARIDHHNVQILLTTLMLISVVWPAPSMRGGIVGGLAAALSLAVGLETMITIALAGLVLTVRAMMLQDGAARHLAGFSLALAGGATLFFMGQTAPGGLLVPRCDELSLPYLALAWTGAAICIGVVALSPRLPSLALRVVLLVALAAAGIVALSPLIGPCASGPYDSLPQEVQDLITGRIIEARPTLPYLWEANGLGFRFVAPAAMAVLLGSLTWGWQSLRGRAGAGTPAKLGVLLLFGWLGVIGALFQIRLVLMGAAAIPMLVGVVVATLLEWGREGLFGRLRSVPALLAVVLTLMTPTLHGLAHGGGGAGATMTASGGQSVDADACRQPHILRSLNSVPEGVILSSSSYGPPLLLLTGHAALAGPYHRSADAIANGAVPFDGDEQTLRAALERTGADYLLLCRDAHYGDGTSFATQLARGLAAGGLVPVDGPAPELVLLRVER
;
A
#
# COMPACT_ATOMS: atom_id res chain seq x y z
N MET A 1 30.57 -11.32 24.94
CA MET A 1 29.92 -10.39 25.89
C MET A 1 30.20 -8.92 25.59
N GLN A 2 31.44 -8.50 25.31
CA GLN A 2 31.73 -7.08 24.99
C GLN A 2 31.09 -6.62 23.67
N ASP A 3 31.11 -7.45 22.63
CA ASP A 3 30.47 -7.13 21.33
C ASP A 3 28.95 -7.06 21.42
N THR A 4 28.30 -7.97 22.14
CA THR A 4 26.84 -7.98 22.30
C THR A 4 26.32 -6.75 23.09
N ALA A 5 27.08 -6.30 24.09
CA ALA A 5 26.78 -5.08 24.82
C ALA A 5 27.03 -3.82 23.98
N ARG A 6 28.04 -3.82 23.11
CA ARG A 6 28.30 -2.74 22.16
C ARG A 6 27.19 -2.66 21.11
N GLU A 7 26.81 -3.77 20.49
CA GLU A 7 25.71 -3.83 19.52
C GLU A 7 24.38 -3.39 20.12
N SER A 8 24.10 -3.78 21.36
CA SER A 8 22.88 -3.35 22.06
C SER A 8 22.84 -1.84 22.27
N ARG A 9 23.98 -1.22 22.61
CA ARG A 9 24.09 0.25 22.73
C ARG A 9 23.93 0.94 21.38
N LEU A 10 24.59 0.41 20.35
CA LEU A 10 24.49 0.95 18.98
C LEU A 10 23.06 0.85 18.44
N PHE A 11 22.37 -0.26 18.67
CA PHE A 11 20.96 -0.40 18.33
C PHE A 11 20.09 0.65 19.01
N ALA A 12 20.26 0.88 20.33
CA ALA A 12 19.51 1.90 21.05
C ALA A 12 19.78 3.32 20.50
N ILE A 13 21.04 3.62 20.16
CA ILE A 13 21.43 4.90 19.54
C ILE A 13 20.78 5.04 18.16
N VAL A 14 20.87 4.04 17.29
CA VAL A 14 20.27 4.10 15.96
C VAL A 14 18.76 4.17 16.01
N LEU A 15 18.12 3.43 16.92
CA LEU A 15 16.69 3.53 17.15
C LEU A 15 16.29 4.94 17.60
N LEU A 16 17.02 5.53 18.54
CA LEU A 16 16.79 6.90 18.98
C LEU A 16 16.98 7.91 17.84
N LEU A 17 18.06 7.80 17.07
CA LEU A 17 18.33 8.66 15.92
C LEU A 17 17.24 8.52 14.84
N ALA A 18 16.78 7.30 14.58
CA ALA A 18 15.67 7.03 13.66
C ALA A 18 14.38 7.72 14.11
N VAL A 19 14.03 7.59 15.40
CA VAL A 19 12.87 8.27 15.99
C VAL A 19 13.02 9.79 15.88
N CYS A 20 14.17 10.35 16.27
CA CYS A 20 14.44 11.77 16.17
C CYS A 20 14.36 12.28 14.73
N MET A 21 14.89 11.53 13.74
CA MET A 21 14.84 11.89 12.34
C MET A 21 13.41 11.91 11.81
N VAL A 22 12.60 10.90 12.16
CA VAL A 22 11.18 10.82 11.76
C VAL A 22 10.38 11.97 12.36
N VAL A 23 10.57 12.27 13.65
CA VAL A 23 9.93 13.41 14.31
C VAL A 23 10.40 14.74 13.71
N PHE A 24 11.70 14.90 13.46
CA PHE A 24 12.24 16.10 12.82
C PHE A 24 11.66 16.30 11.43
N ARG A 25 11.59 15.25 10.61
CA ARG A 25 10.96 15.29 9.29
C ARG A 25 9.52 15.73 9.40
N ALA A 26 8.74 15.12 10.30
CA ALA A 26 7.35 15.45 10.54
C ALA A 26 7.16 16.94 10.88
N VAL A 27 7.99 17.48 11.78
CA VAL A 27 7.98 18.91 12.14
C VAL A 27 8.37 19.81 10.96
N ALA A 28 9.42 19.45 10.23
CA ALA A 28 9.92 20.24 9.10
C ALA A 28 8.91 20.30 7.93
N THR A 29 8.23 19.20 7.64
CA THR A 29 7.20 19.14 6.58
C THR A 29 5.85 19.67 7.03
N GLY A 30 5.60 19.72 8.34
CA GLY A 30 4.30 20.08 8.92
C GLY A 30 3.93 21.56 8.85
N MET A 31 4.71 22.40 8.16
CA MET A 31 4.43 23.83 8.03
C MET A 31 3.27 24.14 7.08
N ALA A 32 3.02 23.29 6.07
CA ALA A 32 1.92 23.44 5.12
C ALA A 32 1.32 22.07 4.72
N PRO A 33 0.67 21.35 5.65
CA PRO A 33 0.26 19.96 5.44
C PRO A 33 -0.88 19.82 4.42
N ILE A 34 -1.77 20.81 4.29
CA ILE A 34 -2.83 20.80 3.26
C ILE A 34 -2.25 21.02 1.86
N ASP A 35 -1.28 21.94 1.71
CA ASP A 35 -0.58 22.12 0.44
C ASP A 35 0.19 20.85 0.08
N THR A 36 0.86 20.24 1.06
CA THR A 36 1.58 18.95 0.89
C THR A 36 0.63 17.83 0.46
N LEU A 37 -0.55 17.74 1.09
CA LEU A 37 -1.59 16.78 0.73
C LEU A 37 -2.12 17.02 -0.69
N SER A 38 -2.38 18.27 -1.07
CA SER A 38 -2.99 18.54 -2.38
C SER A 38 -2.12 18.16 -3.59
N VAL A 39 -0.80 18.04 -3.39
CA VAL A 39 0.15 17.55 -4.38
C VAL A 39 0.59 16.10 -4.13
N SER A 40 0.00 15.43 -3.12
CA SER A 40 0.28 14.03 -2.84
C SER A 40 -0.55 13.08 -3.72
N ASP A 41 -0.62 11.82 -3.31
CA ASP A 41 -1.44 10.84 -4.01
C ASP A 41 -2.93 11.17 -3.91
N ASN A 42 -3.67 10.79 -4.95
CA ASN A 42 -5.11 11.01 -5.04
C ASN A 42 -5.87 10.26 -3.95
N ASP A 43 -5.37 9.11 -3.52
CA ASP A 43 -6.01 8.30 -2.49
C ASP A 43 -5.91 8.97 -1.11
N ASP A 44 -4.78 9.61 -0.82
CA ASP A 44 -4.58 10.37 0.41
C ASP A 44 -5.52 11.58 0.49
N ILE A 45 -5.67 12.33 -0.61
CA ILE A 45 -6.56 13.48 -0.69
C ILE A 45 -8.01 13.04 -0.49
N MET A 46 -8.44 12.00 -1.21
CA MET A 46 -9.79 11.50 -1.10
C MET A 46 -10.07 10.95 0.30
N ARG A 47 -9.11 10.24 0.91
CA ARG A 47 -9.23 9.77 2.29
C ARG A 47 -9.48 10.92 3.26
N PHE A 48 -8.75 12.02 3.08
CA PHE A 48 -8.93 13.20 3.90
C PHE A 48 -10.32 13.82 3.74
N LEU A 49 -10.84 13.88 2.51
CA LEU A 49 -12.21 14.32 2.23
C LEU A 49 -13.23 13.41 2.91
N MET A 50 -13.08 12.09 2.80
CA MET A 50 -13.96 11.11 3.45
C MET A 50 -14.01 11.26 4.98
N VAL A 51 -12.87 11.59 5.61
CA VAL A 51 -12.80 11.89 7.06
C VAL A 51 -13.52 13.19 7.38
N ARG A 52 -13.31 14.25 6.59
CA ARG A 52 -13.96 15.55 6.78
C ARG A 52 -15.47 15.46 6.63
N ASP A 53 -15.95 14.78 5.60
CA ASP A 53 -17.37 14.65 5.32
C ASP A 53 -18.06 13.86 6.45
N TRP A 54 -17.42 12.80 6.97
CA TRP A 54 -17.91 12.08 8.15
C TRP A 54 -17.95 12.96 9.40
N LEU A 55 -16.89 13.71 9.69
CA LEU A 55 -16.87 14.65 10.82
C LEU A 55 -17.89 15.80 10.66
N ALA A 56 -18.24 16.16 9.42
CA ALA A 56 -19.26 17.16 9.08
C ALA A 56 -20.70 16.61 9.12
N GLY A 57 -20.89 15.33 9.47
CA GLY A 57 -22.22 14.75 9.72
C GLY A 57 -22.67 13.70 8.71
N GLN A 58 -21.84 13.33 7.73
CA GLN A 58 -22.12 12.17 6.87
C GLN A 58 -22.22 10.89 7.70
N GLY A 59 -23.11 9.97 7.32
CA GLY A 59 -23.36 8.75 8.07
C GLY A 59 -22.12 7.85 8.15
N TRP A 60 -21.97 7.09 9.25
CA TRP A 60 -20.85 6.15 9.42
C TRP A 60 -20.74 5.17 8.24
N TYR A 61 -21.85 4.59 7.80
CA TYR A 61 -21.89 3.61 6.70
C TYR A 61 -21.98 4.24 5.31
N ASP A 62 -22.08 5.56 5.22
CA ASP A 62 -22.14 6.26 3.93
C ASP A 62 -20.72 6.64 3.54
N THR A 63 -20.12 5.90 2.60
CA THR A 63 -18.78 6.12 2.06
C THR A 63 -18.81 6.83 0.70
N THR A 64 -19.87 7.58 0.41
CA THR A 64 -20.05 8.31 -0.86
C THR A 64 -19.35 9.67 -0.83
N GLN A 65 -18.56 9.98 -1.85
CA GLN A 65 -18.09 11.33 -2.14
C GLN A 65 -19.06 12.00 -3.12
N TYR A 66 -20.00 12.78 -2.60
CA TYR A 66 -21.09 13.37 -3.39
C TYR A 66 -20.65 14.46 -4.38
N ARG A 67 -19.47 15.07 -4.18
CA ARG A 67 -18.93 16.06 -5.13
C ARG A 67 -18.17 15.41 -6.28
N MET A 68 -17.99 14.09 -6.28
CA MET A 68 -17.46 13.34 -7.41
C MET A 68 -18.60 12.65 -8.14
N LEU A 69 -18.74 12.89 -9.46
CA LEU A 69 -19.90 12.44 -10.25
C LEU A 69 -21.26 12.83 -9.64
N PRO A 70 -21.52 14.13 -9.37
CA PRO A 70 -22.83 14.55 -8.89
C PRO A 70 -23.92 14.34 -9.97
N PRO A 71 -25.20 14.13 -9.58
CA PRO A 71 -25.70 14.11 -8.20
C PRO A 71 -25.54 12.76 -7.47
N GLU A 72 -25.26 11.66 -8.17
CA GLU A 72 -25.22 10.31 -7.59
C GLU A 72 -24.08 10.15 -6.57
N GLY A 73 -22.95 10.80 -6.81
CA GLY A 73 -21.75 10.64 -6.01
C GLY A 73 -20.94 9.40 -6.40
N LEU A 74 -19.74 9.29 -5.83
CA LEU A 74 -18.90 8.10 -5.98
C LEU A 74 -18.73 7.40 -4.63
N GLU A 75 -19.18 6.16 -4.54
CA GLU A 75 -19.03 5.35 -3.34
C GLU A 75 -17.65 4.68 -3.26
N MET A 76 -17.05 4.70 -2.07
CA MET A 76 -15.69 4.23 -1.82
C MET A 76 -15.67 2.96 -0.96
N HIS A 77 -14.99 1.93 -1.43
CA HIS A 77 -14.79 0.62 -0.76
C HIS A 77 -13.90 0.65 0.50
N TRP A 78 -13.50 1.84 0.94
CA TRP A 78 -12.46 1.99 1.94
C TRP A 78 -12.98 1.82 3.36
N SER A 79 -12.16 1.17 4.20
CA SER A 79 -12.53 0.93 5.59
C SER A 79 -12.64 2.21 6.41
N ARG A 80 -13.79 2.39 7.07
CA ARG A 80 -14.05 3.43 8.08
C ARG A 80 -13.16 3.35 9.32
N TYR A 81 -12.48 2.23 9.58
CA TYR A 81 -11.58 2.13 10.73
C TYR A 81 -10.32 2.99 10.58
N VAL A 82 -9.85 3.20 9.34
CA VAL A 82 -8.73 4.11 9.07
C VAL A 82 -9.20 5.56 9.30
N ASP A 83 -10.40 5.89 8.83
CA ASP A 83 -11.00 7.21 9.02
C ASP A 83 -11.20 7.52 10.51
N LEU A 84 -11.71 6.55 11.28
CA LEU A 84 -11.86 6.62 12.73
C LEU A 84 -10.51 6.87 13.42
N ALA A 85 -9.44 6.19 13.01
CA ALA A 85 -8.12 6.39 13.58
C ALA A 85 -7.56 7.79 13.32
N ILE A 86 -7.78 8.36 12.13
CA ILE A 86 -7.40 9.74 11.80
C ILE A 86 -8.25 10.72 12.63
N ALA A 87 -9.57 10.53 12.67
CA ALA A 87 -10.47 11.37 13.45
C ALA A 87 -10.20 11.32 14.96
N ALA A 88 -9.73 10.18 15.49
CA ALA A 88 -9.34 10.04 16.89
C ALA A 88 -8.17 10.97 17.29
N ILE A 89 -7.42 11.48 16.32
CA ILE A 89 -6.44 12.56 16.53
C ILE A 89 -7.11 13.93 16.40
N ILE A 90 -7.96 14.12 15.39
CA ILE A 90 -8.61 15.41 15.12
C ILE A 90 -9.53 15.84 16.27
N LEU A 91 -10.47 14.98 16.66
CA LEU A 91 -11.52 15.30 17.63
C LEU A 91 -11.01 15.86 18.98
N PRO A 92 -10.06 15.22 19.69
CA PRO A 92 -9.56 15.77 20.95
C PRO A 92 -8.74 17.05 20.75
N LEU A 93 -8.04 17.20 19.63
CA LEU A 93 -7.28 18.41 19.33
C LEU A 93 -8.20 19.60 19.04
N SER A 94 -9.33 19.37 18.36
CA SER A 94 -10.35 20.39 18.10
C SER A 94 -10.98 21.01 19.35
N LEU A 95 -10.72 20.46 20.55
CA LEU A 95 -11.10 21.09 21.83
C LEU A 95 -10.24 22.30 22.19
N VAL A 96 -9.03 22.42 21.62
CA VAL A 96 -8.05 23.45 21.97
C VAL A 96 -7.50 24.21 20.74
N MET A 97 -7.80 23.76 19.53
CA MET A 97 -7.43 24.42 18.28
C MET A 97 -8.58 24.38 17.27
N THR A 98 -8.48 25.11 16.17
CA THR A 98 -9.52 25.04 15.11
C THR A 98 -9.51 23.67 14.44
N GLU A 99 -10.64 23.25 13.88
CA GLU A 99 -10.73 21.97 13.15
C GLU A 99 -9.68 21.87 12.03
N ALA A 100 -9.44 22.97 11.30
CA ALA A 100 -8.39 23.04 10.28
C ALA A 100 -6.99 22.80 10.84
N GLN A 101 -6.68 23.35 12.03
CA GLN A 101 -5.41 23.11 12.72
C GLN A 101 -5.30 21.66 13.21
N ALA A 102 -6.38 21.12 13.77
CA ALA A 102 -6.41 19.74 14.25
C ALA A 102 -6.24 18.72 13.10
N ALA A 103 -6.92 18.96 11.98
CA ALA A 103 -6.78 18.19 10.75
C ALA A 103 -5.35 18.27 10.18
N ALA A 104 -4.77 19.48 10.14
CA ALA A 104 -3.39 19.70 9.75
C ALA A 104 -2.39 18.90 10.61
N VAL A 105 -2.60 18.86 11.92
CA VAL A 105 -1.79 18.03 12.83
C VAL A 105 -1.98 16.54 12.54
N ALA A 106 -3.21 16.08 12.31
CA ALA A 106 -3.50 14.67 12.03
C ALA A 106 -2.82 14.17 10.74
N LEU A 107 -2.77 14.99 9.68
CA LEU A 107 -2.07 14.68 8.42
C LEU A 107 -0.58 14.37 8.60
N VAL A 108 0.03 14.90 9.64
CA VAL A 108 1.44 14.66 9.97
C VAL A 108 1.57 13.57 11.04
N ALA A 109 0.78 13.68 12.11
CA ALA A 109 0.87 12.81 13.27
C ALA A 109 0.53 11.35 12.96
N TRP A 110 -0.54 11.11 12.19
CA TRP A 110 -1.00 9.75 11.87
C TRP A 110 0.07 8.89 11.18
N PRO A 111 0.58 9.24 9.97
CA PRO A 111 1.61 8.44 9.31
C PRO A 111 2.91 8.37 10.11
N THR A 112 3.26 9.44 10.85
CA THR A 112 4.43 9.47 11.72
C THR A 112 4.32 8.43 12.83
N MET A 113 3.17 8.35 13.51
CA MET A 113 2.94 7.36 14.57
C MET A 113 3.02 5.92 14.03
N LEU A 114 2.47 5.67 12.85
CA LEU A 114 2.56 4.36 12.20
C LEU A 114 4.00 3.99 11.82
N LEU A 115 4.78 4.95 11.30
CA LEU A 115 6.19 4.73 10.96
C LEU A 115 7.03 4.45 12.20
N LEU A 116 6.82 5.21 13.28
CA LEU A 116 7.48 4.98 14.56
C LEU A 116 7.14 3.59 15.11
N ALA A 117 5.88 3.18 15.05
CA ALA A 117 5.46 1.84 15.43
C ALA A 117 6.15 0.76 14.57
N LEU A 118 6.22 0.95 13.24
CA LEU A 118 6.89 0.03 12.32
C LEU A 118 8.38 -0.12 12.64
N ILE A 119 9.08 1.00 12.88
CA ILE A 119 10.51 1.03 13.24
C ILE A 119 10.75 0.28 14.55
N VAL A 120 9.95 0.58 15.59
CA VAL A 120 10.10 -0.04 16.92
C VAL A 120 9.81 -1.54 16.85
N LEU A 121 8.70 -1.94 16.24
CA LEU A 121 8.32 -3.36 16.13
C LEU A 121 9.37 -4.15 15.33
N THR A 122 9.77 -3.63 14.17
CA THR A 122 10.77 -4.28 13.32
C THR A 122 12.12 -4.39 14.03
N GLY A 123 12.60 -3.30 14.64
CA GLY A 123 13.87 -3.28 15.34
C GLY A 123 13.91 -4.21 16.55
N LEU A 124 12.87 -4.18 17.40
CA LEU A 124 12.80 -5.05 18.58
C LEU A 124 12.65 -6.53 18.20
N ALA A 125 11.83 -6.85 17.19
CA ALA A 125 11.68 -8.21 16.68
C ALA A 125 12.99 -8.71 16.08
N ALA A 126 13.62 -7.94 15.18
CA ALA A 126 14.89 -8.30 14.57
C ALA A 126 15.99 -8.52 15.63
N ARG A 127 16.04 -7.66 16.66
CA ARG A 127 16.98 -7.83 17.78
C ARG A 127 16.77 -9.14 18.50
N ARG A 128 15.51 -9.47 18.80
CA ARG A 128 15.15 -10.68 19.55
C ARG A 128 15.37 -11.95 18.73
N LEU A 129 15.22 -11.88 17.41
CA LEU A 129 15.26 -13.02 16.51
C LEU A 129 16.66 -13.30 15.94
N PHE A 130 17.43 -12.25 15.64
CA PHE A 130 18.65 -12.30 14.83
C PHE A 130 19.83 -11.51 15.42
N GLY A 131 19.66 -10.80 16.54
CA GLY A 131 20.75 -10.08 17.22
C GLY A 131 20.81 -8.57 16.92
N GLY A 132 21.73 -7.87 17.62
CA GLY A 132 21.77 -6.40 17.64
C GLY A 132 22.16 -5.78 16.30
N MET A 133 23.14 -6.37 15.59
CA MET A 133 23.53 -5.90 14.26
C MET A 133 22.38 -5.99 13.25
N ALA A 134 21.68 -7.14 13.22
CA ALA A 134 20.53 -7.33 12.34
C ALA A 134 19.41 -6.31 12.63
N ALA A 135 19.18 -6.01 13.90
CA ALA A 135 18.19 -5.01 14.32
C ALA A 135 18.52 -3.59 13.86
N LEU A 136 19.78 -3.18 14.03
CA LEU A 136 20.25 -1.87 13.59
C LEU A 136 20.03 -1.71 12.09
N VAL A 137 20.47 -2.69 11.31
CA VAL A 137 20.35 -2.64 9.84
C VAL A 137 18.89 -2.73 9.41
N ALA A 138 18.04 -3.51 10.09
CA ALA A 138 16.61 -3.56 9.80
C ALA A 138 15.91 -2.21 10.03
N VAL A 139 16.25 -1.47 11.09
CA VAL A 139 15.75 -0.11 11.33
C VAL A 139 16.17 0.84 10.20
N VAL A 140 17.45 0.78 9.79
CA VAL A 140 17.94 1.57 8.65
C VAL A 140 17.22 1.19 7.35
N ALA A 141 16.95 -0.10 7.14
CA ALA A 141 16.22 -0.60 5.98
C ALA A 141 14.79 -0.07 5.91
N VAL A 142 14.07 0.00 7.04
CA VAL A 142 12.73 0.63 7.10
C VAL A 142 12.79 2.08 6.62
N LEU A 143 13.82 2.83 7.02
CA LEU A 143 13.97 4.25 6.69
C LEU A 143 14.41 4.52 5.25
N LEU A 144 15.25 3.64 4.69
CA LEU A 144 15.88 3.88 3.38
C LEU A 144 15.15 3.19 2.22
N TRP A 145 14.38 2.14 2.49
CA TRP A 145 13.62 1.49 1.44
C TRP A 145 12.41 2.36 1.06
N PRO A 146 12.26 2.81 -0.21
CA PRO A 146 11.27 3.82 -0.58
C PRO A 146 9.83 3.51 -0.15
N PRO A 147 9.28 2.29 -0.34
CA PRO A 147 7.92 1.96 0.10
C PRO A 147 7.63 2.32 1.56
N THR A 148 8.54 2.00 2.49
CA THR A 148 8.35 2.25 3.92
C THR A 148 8.86 3.62 4.36
N GLY A 149 10.03 4.04 3.88
CA GLY A 149 10.67 5.26 4.35
C GLY A 149 10.09 6.54 3.77
N LEU A 150 9.52 6.48 2.55
CA LEU A 150 9.24 7.67 1.75
C LEU A 150 7.86 7.66 1.08
N THR A 151 7.37 6.51 0.61
CA THR A 151 6.15 6.46 -0.20
C THR A 151 4.90 6.39 0.66
N TYR A 152 4.75 5.38 1.52
CA TYR A 152 3.48 5.12 2.19
C TYR A 152 3.37 5.75 3.59
N PHE A 153 4.50 6.13 4.20
CA PHE A 153 4.54 6.70 5.55
C PHE A 153 5.01 8.16 5.59
N ALA A 154 5.13 8.81 4.43
CA ALA A 154 5.48 10.23 4.43
C ALA A 154 4.36 11.07 5.06
N PRO A 155 4.70 12.28 5.56
CA PRO A 155 3.70 13.27 5.94
C PRO A 155 2.65 13.45 4.82
N ALA A 156 1.38 13.58 5.22
CA ALA A 156 0.21 13.60 4.35
C ALA A 156 -0.11 12.29 3.58
N ARG A 157 0.67 11.21 3.76
CA ARG A 157 0.32 9.88 3.25
C ARG A 157 -0.53 9.14 4.26
N ILE A 158 -1.84 9.32 4.19
CA ILE A 158 -2.83 8.85 5.17
C ILE A 158 -3.66 7.66 4.68
N ASP A 159 -3.42 7.19 3.46
CA ASP A 159 -4.11 6.05 2.90
C ASP A 159 -3.71 4.70 3.57
N HIS A 160 -4.46 3.64 3.25
CA HIS A 160 -4.50 2.35 3.93
C HIS A 160 -3.22 1.50 3.86
N HIS A 161 -2.32 1.77 2.91
CA HIS A 161 -1.08 1.02 2.71
C HIS A 161 -0.18 0.98 3.96
N ASN A 162 -0.05 2.11 4.67
CA ASN A 162 0.77 2.18 5.89
C ASN A 162 0.22 1.31 7.03
N VAL A 163 -1.11 1.24 7.16
CA VAL A 163 -1.82 0.43 8.14
C VAL A 163 -1.59 -1.04 7.83
N GLN A 164 -1.78 -1.45 6.57
CA GLN A 164 -1.59 -2.85 6.16
C GLN A 164 -0.13 -3.31 6.33
N ILE A 165 0.85 -2.48 6.00
CA ILE A 165 2.28 -2.81 6.23
C ILE A 165 2.54 -3.03 7.73
N LEU A 166 2.01 -2.17 8.61
CA LEU A 166 2.17 -2.32 10.06
C LEU A 166 1.50 -3.60 10.58
N LEU A 167 0.25 -3.86 10.17
CA LEU A 167 -0.52 -5.03 10.61
C LEU A 167 0.08 -6.34 10.11
N THR A 168 0.50 -6.40 8.84
CA THR A 168 1.20 -7.58 8.30
C THR A 168 2.57 -7.78 8.92
N THR A 169 3.25 -6.71 9.37
CA THR A 169 4.48 -6.81 10.16
C THR A 169 4.20 -7.44 11.53
N LEU A 170 3.16 -6.99 12.24
CA LEU A 170 2.74 -7.60 13.52
C LEU A 170 2.36 -9.08 13.35
N MET A 171 1.63 -9.39 12.28
CA MET A 171 1.30 -10.77 11.90
C MET A 171 2.56 -11.61 11.65
N LEU A 172 3.49 -11.12 10.81
CA LEU A 172 4.72 -11.84 10.50
C LEU A 172 5.55 -12.08 11.76
N ILE A 173 5.68 -11.09 12.64
CA ILE A 173 6.37 -11.22 13.93
C ILE A 173 5.77 -12.35 14.75
N SER A 174 4.43 -12.45 14.81
CA SER A 174 3.77 -13.56 15.50
C SER A 174 4.15 -14.91 14.88
N VAL A 175 4.15 -15.00 13.54
CA VAL A 175 4.53 -16.21 12.80
C VAL A 175 5.99 -16.59 13.03
N VAL A 176 6.94 -15.66 13.06
CA VAL A 176 8.37 -16.00 13.23
C VAL A 176 8.82 -16.13 14.69
N TRP A 177 7.93 -15.84 15.65
CA TRP A 177 8.28 -15.82 17.07
C TRP A 177 8.73 -17.21 17.57
N PRO A 178 9.82 -17.31 18.36
CA PRO A 178 10.41 -18.58 18.77
C PRO A 178 9.59 -19.38 19.79
N ALA A 179 8.51 -18.82 20.33
CA ALA A 179 7.65 -19.47 21.31
C ALA A 179 6.19 -19.49 20.82
N PRO A 180 5.80 -20.45 19.96
CA PRO A 180 4.44 -20.55 19.47
C PRO A 180 3.44 -20.72 20.61
N SER A 181 2.41 -19.89 20.64
CA SER A 181 1.38 -19.93 21.69
C SER A 181 0.02 -19.52 21.12
N MET A 182 -1.05 -19.92 21.80
CA MET A 182 -2.42 -19.49 21.48
C MET A 182 -2.52 -17.96 21.44
N ARG A 183 -1.93 -17.27 22.43
CA ARG A 183 -1.93 -15.80 22.50
C ARG A 183 -1.22 -15.17 21.30
N GLY A 184 -0.06 -15.71 20.91
CA GLY A 184 0.66 -15.26 19.71
C GLY A 184 -0.17 -15.46 18.43
N GLY A 185 -0.88 -16.59 18.36
CA GLY A 185 -1.85 -16.85 17.29
C GLY A 185 -2.95 -15.80 17.25
N ILE A 186 -3.61 -15.55 18.39
CA ILE A 186 -4.70 -14.56 18.49
C ILE A 186 -4.22 -13.17 18.05
N VAL A 187 -3.06 -12.71 18.51
CA VAL A 187 -2.50 -11.41 18.10
C VAL A 187 -2.26 -11.36 16.59
N GLY A 188 -1.64 -12.39 16.01
CA GLY A 188 -1.41 -12.45 14.57
C GLY A 188 -2.70 -12.53 13.75
N GLY A 189 -3.69 -13.28 14.24
CA GLY A 189 -5.00 -13.45 13.59
C GLY A 189 -5.83 -12.18 13.64
N LEU A 190 -5.84 -11.45 14.76
CA LEU A 190 -6.49 -10.15 14.86
C LEU A 190 -5.82 -9.09 13.97
N ALA A 191 -4.48 -9.10 13.89
CA ALA A 191 -3.76 -8.22 12.98
C ALA A 191 -4.12 -8.52 11.51
N ALA A 192 -4.17 -9.80 11.14
CA ALA A 192 -4.61 -10.25 9.82
C ALA A 192 -6.08 -9.87 9.53
N ALA A 193 -6.97 -10.05 10.50
CA ALA A 193 -8.38 -9.68 10.39
C ALA A 193 -8.57 -8.19 10.13
N LEU A 194 -7.87 -7.34 10.90
CA LEU A 194 -7.94 -5.90 10.71
C LEU A 194 -7.30 -5.49 9.37
N SER A 195 -6.21 -6.13 8.96
CA SER A 195 -5.57 -5.87 7.66
C SER A 195 -6.52 -6.19 6.49
N LEU A 196 -7.27 -7.29 6.62
CA LEU A 196 -8.28 -7.71 5.63
C LEU A 196 -9.49 -6.77 5.62
N ALA A 197 -9.92 -6.27 6.78
CA ALA A 197 -11.00 -5.28 6.87
C ALA A 197 -10.61 -3.93 6.27
N VAL A 198 -9.34 -3.55 6.43
CA VAL A 198 -8.75 -2.33 5.85
C VAL A 198 -8.67 -2.40 4.32
N GLY A 199 -8.34 -3.57 3.76
CA GLY A 199 -8.31 -3.80 2.31
C GLY A 199 -7.91 -5.24 1.95
N LEU A 200 -8.20 -5.66 0.71
CA LEU A 200 -7.97 -7.04 0.27
C LEU A 200 -6.55 -7.31 -0.25
N GLU A 201 -5.74 -6.27 -0.45
CA GLU A 201 -4.41 -6.37 -1.09
C GLU A 201 -3.46 -7.34 -0.40
N THR A 202 -3.56 -7.47 0.93
CA THR A 202 -2.69 -8.33 1.73
C THR A 202 -3.26 -9.73 1.98
N MET A 203 -4.38 -10.09 1.33
CA MET A 203 -5.05 -11.38 1.53
C MET A 203 -4.12 -12.57 1.23
N ILE A 204 -3.30 -12.50 0.18
CA ILE A 204 -2.35 -13.57 -0.17
C ILE A 204 -1.24 -13.68 0.89
N THR A 205 -0.78 -12.55 1.44
CA THR A 205 0.17 -12.52 2.56
C THR A 205 -0.41 -13.18 3.82
N ILE A 206 -1.69 -12.94 4.11
CA ILE A 206 -2.41 -13.58 5.22
C ILE A 206 -2.56 -15.09 4.98
N ALA A 207 -2.91 -15.50 3.75
CA ALA A 207 -3.01 -16.91 3.39
C ALA A 207 -1.66 -17.64 3.55
N LEU A 208 -0.55 -17.00 3.16
CA LEU A 208 0.80 -17.52 3.36
C LEU A 208 1.14 -17.69 4.85
N ALA A 209 0.75 -16.75 5.71
CA ALA A 209 0.91 -16.88 7.16
C ALA A 209 0.16 -18.11 7.70
N GLY A 210 -1.11 -18.27 7.30
CA GLY A 210 -1.92 -19.45 7.64
C GLY A 210 -1.29 -20.75 7.16
N LEU A 211 -0.75 -20.79 5.93
CA LEU A 211 -0.08 -21.95 5.38
C LEU A 211 1.19 -22.32 6.17
N VAL A 212 2.03 -21.34 6.51
CA VAL A 212 3.24 -21.57 7.32
C VAL A 212 2.87 -22.17 8.69
N LEU A 213 1.86 -21.61 9.36
CA LEU A 213 1.40 -22.13 10.65
C LEU A 213 0.78 -23.53 10.53
N THR A 214 0.05 -23.79 9.44
CA THR A 214 -0.52 -25.10 9.12
C THR A 214 0.56 -26.15 8.95
N VAL A 215 1.59 -25.87 8.15
CA VAL A 215 2.73 -26.78 7.96
C VAL A 215 3.42 -27.08 9.29
N ARG A 216 3.65 -26.08 10.14
CA ARG A 216 4.27 -26.29 11.46
C ARG A 216 3.41 -27.17 12.38
N ALA A 217 2.09 -26.99 12.36
CA ALA A 217 1.17 -27.84 13.12
C ALA A 217 1.15 -29.27 12.58
N MET A 218 1.20 -29.47 11.26
CA MET A 218 1.30 -30.80 10.63
C MET A 218 2.63 -31.49 10.93
N MET A 219 3.70 -30.73 11.13
CA MET A 219 5.00 -31.24 11.61
C MET A 219 5.00 -31.55 13.12
N LEU A 220 3.88 -31.33 13.82
CA LEU A 220 3.73 -31.53 15.27
C LEU A 220 4.77 -30.75 16.09
N GLN A 221 5.16 -29.56 15.62
CA GLN A 221 6.03 -28.69 16.39
C GLN A 221 5.33 -28.24 17.68
N ASP A 222 6.08 -28.18 18.78
CA ASP A 222 5.55 -27.80 20.09
C ASP A 222 4.84 -26.45 20.05
N GLY A 223 3.59 -26.43 20.53
CA GLY A 223 2.77 -25.22 20.57
C GLY A 223 2.20 -24.76 19.22
N ALA A 224 2.64 -25.31 18.08
CA ALA A 224 2.21 -24.88 16.75
C ALA A 224 0.70 -25.08 16.52
N ALA A 225 0.14 -26.19 16.99
CA ALA A 225 -1.30 -26.46 16.90
C ALA A 225 -2.15 -25.40 17.64
N ARG A 226 -1.72 -25.00 18.85
CA ARG A 226 -2.38 -23.93 19.62
C ARG A 226 -2.23 -22.57 18.95
N HIS A 227 -1.05 -22.30 18.37
CA HIS A 227 -0.81 -21.07 17.62
C HIS A 227 -1.73 -20.99 16.41
N LEU A 228 -1.79 -22.05 15.60
CA LEU A 228 -2.64 -22.13 14.41
C LEU A 228 -4.11 -21.94 14.76
N ALA A 229 -4.61 -22.63 15.79
CA ALA A 229 -5.99 -22.48 16.25
C ALA A 229 -6.30 -21.04 16.69
N GLY A 230 -5.39 -20.40 17.44
CA GLY A 230 -5.55 -19.01 17.86
C GLY A 230 -5.56 -18.05 16.68
N PHE A 231 -4.64 -18.25 15.72
CA PHE A 231 -4.56 -17.44 14.51
C PHE A 231 -5.81 -17.56 13.65
N SER A 232 -6.26 -18.78 13.36
CA SER A 232 -7.35 -19.01 12.42
C SER A 232 -8.70 -18.57 12.99
N LEU A 233 -8.97 -18.83 14.28
CA LEU A 233 -10.20 -18.39 14.93
C LEU A 233 -10.23 -16.87 15.14
N ALA A 234 -9.11 -16.26 15.51
CA ALA A 234 -9.04 -14.81 15.66
C ALA A 234 -9.14 -14.08 14.32
N LEU A 235 -8.59 -14.64 13.24
CA LEU A 235 -8.77 -14.13 11.88
C LEU A 235 -10.25 -14.16 11.48
N ALA A 236 -10.91 -15.32 11.55
CA ALA A 236 -12.30 -15.47 11.12
C ALA A 236 -13.27 -14.66 12.01
N GLY A 237 -13.13 -14.77 13.33
CA GLY A 237 -13.96 -14.03 14.28
C GLY A 237 -13.71 -12.53 14.25
N GLY A 238 -12.45 -12.12 14.16
CA GLY A 238 -12.07 -10.70 14.04
C GLY A 238 -12.57 -10.09 12.73
N ALA A 239 -12.43 -10.78 11.59
CA ALA A 239 -12.93 -10.31 10.31
C ALA A 239 -14.46 -10.15 10.35
N THR A 240 -15.17 -11.09 10.98
CA THR A 240 -16.62 -11.00 11.19
C THR A 240 -16.99 -9.77 12.01
N LEU A 241 -16.28 -9.52 13.12
CA LEU A 241 -16.51 -8.33 13.94
C LEU A 241 -16.27 -7.04 13.16
N PHE A 242 -15.16 -6.95 12.45
CA PHE A 242 -14.81 -5.75 11.69
C PHE A 242 -15.79 -5.49 10.54
N PHE A 243 -16.20 -6.54 9.82
CA PHE A 243 -17.24 -6.48 8.81
C PHE A 243 -18.54 -5.91 9.36
N MET A 244 -19.06 -6.48 10.45
CA MET A 244 -20.30 -6.00 11.07
C MET A 244 -20.21 -4.53 11.53
N GLY A 245 -19.02 -4.08 11.93
CA GLY A 245 -18.82 -2.69 12.36
C GLY A 245 -18.67 -1.70 11.22
N GLN A 246 -18.23 -2.09 10.00
CA GLN A 246 -18.03 -1.16 8.88
C GLN A 246 -19.06 -1.30 7.74
N THR A 247 -19.82 -2.39 7.69
CA THR A 247 -20.81 -2.65 6.64
C THR A 247 -22.23 -2.37 7.15
N ALA A 248 -23.00 -1.57 6.40
CA ALA A 248 -24.39 -1.28 6.74
C ALA A 248 -25.23 -2.57 6.85
N PRO A 249 -26.24 -2.63 7.74
CA PRO A 249 -27.12 -3.81 7.86
C PRO A 249 -27.73 -4.27 6.53
N GLY A 250 -28.11 -3.34 5.65
CA GLY A 250 -28.63 -3.65 4.32
C GLY A 250 -27.60 -4.21 3.33
N GLY A 251 -26.30 -4.01 3.59
CA GLY A 251 -25.20 -4.49 2.76
C GLY A 251 -24.61 -5.84 3.20
N LEU A 252 -25.03 -6.40 4.34
CA LEU A 252 -24.39 -7.60 4.93
C LEU A 252 -24.45 -8.85 4.04
N LEU A 253 -25.46 -8.95 3.17
CA LEU A 253 -25.65 -10.07 2.25
C LEU A 253 -25.27 -9.74 0.81
N VAL A 254 -24.76 -8.53 0.55
CA VAL A 254 -24.34 -8.11 -0.79
C VAL A 254 -22.90 -8.57 -1.01
N PRO A 255 -22.63 -9.46 -1.99
CA PRO A 255 -21.27 -9.85 -2.30
C PRO A 255 -20.53 -8.70 -3.00
N ARG A 256 -19.32 -8.38 -2.51
CA ARG A 256 -18.42 -7.36 -3.07
C ARG A 256 -17.04 -7.95 -3.24
N CYS A 257 -16.38 -7.70 -4.37
CA CYS A 257 -15.09 -8.32 -4.72
C CYS A 257 -13.87 -7.41 -4.48
N ASP A 258 -14.07 -6.24 -3.87
CA ASP A 258 -13.07 -5.20 -3.64
C ASP A 258 -12.97 -4.77 -2.16
N GLU A 259 -13.82 -5.31 -1.28
CA GLU A 259 -13.78 -5.07 0.16
C GLU A 259 -14.11 -6.33 0.97
N LEU A 260 -13.88 -6.27 2.29
CA LEU A 260 -14.30 -7.35 3.18
C LEU A 260 -15.82 -7.50 3.15
N SER A 261 -16.28 -8.59 2.55
CA SER A 261 -17.69 -8.93 2.40
C SER A 261 -17.94 -10.43 2.55
N LEU A 262 -19.19 -10.88 2.34
CA LEU A 262 -19.62 -12.26 2.60
C LEU A 262 -18.72 -13.35 1.96
N PRO A 263 -18.27 -13.24 0.69
CA PRO A 263 -17.35 -14.22 0.10
C PRO A 263 -16.03 -14.38 0.86
N TYR A 264 -15.43 -13.26 1.30
CA TYR A 264 -14.16 -13.28 2.02
C TYR A 264 -14.31 -13.72 3.48
N LEU A 265 -15.45 -13.44 4.12
CA LEU A 265 -15.78 -14.01 5.43
C LEU A 265 -15.97 -15.51 5.37
N ALA A 266 -16.68 -16.00 4.35
CA ALA A 266 -16.85 -17.42 4.12
C ALA A 266 -15.49 -18.09 3.87
N LEU A 267 -14.60 -17.45 3.11
CA LEU A 267 -13.23 -17.92 2.92
C LEU A 267 -12.45 -17.98 4.24
N ALA A 268 -12.55 -16.95 5.09
CA ALA A 268 -11.90 -16.91 6.40
C ALA A 268 -12.42 -18.02 7.34
N TRP A 269 -13.73 -18.24 7.42
CA TRP A 269 -14.34 -19.29 8.24
C TRP A 269 -14.06 -20.70 7.72
N THR A 270 -14.11 -20.92 6.41
CA THR A 270 -13.72 -22.21 5.81
C THR A 270 -12.24 -22.47 6.05
N GLY A 271 -11.38 -21.48 5.86
CA GLY A 271 -9.96 -21.56 6.20
C GLY A 271 -9.74 -21.92 7.67
N ALA A 272 -10.50 -21.31 8.58
CA ALA A 272 -10.45 -21.63 10.00
C ALA A 272 -10.91 -23.06 10.30
N ALA A 273 -12.01 -23.52 9.70
CA ALA A 273 -12.50 -24.89 9.84
C ALA A 273 -11.46 -25.92 9.35
N ILE A 274 -10.83 -25.66 8.20
CA ILE A 274 -9.73 -26.50 7.66
C ILE A 274 -8.56 -26.55 8.66
N CYS A 275 -8.11 -25.39 9.16
CA CYS A 275 -7.01 -25.31 10.11
C CYS A 275 -7.32 -26.07 11.42
N ILE A 276 -8.54 -25.94 11.94
CA ILE A 276 -8.97 -26.66 13.15
C ILE A 276 -9.08 -28.17 12.88
N GLY A 277 -9.57 -28.57 11.70
CA GLY A 277 -9.55 -29.97 11.27
C GLY A 277 -8.14 -30.55 11.24
N VAL A 278 -7.17 -29.80 10.69
CA VAL A 278 -5.74 -30.18 10.70
C VAL A 278 -5.21 -30.30 12.13
N VAL A 279 -5.50 -29.33 13.01
CA VAL A 279 -5.11 -29.37 14.43
C VAL A 279 -5.66 -30.61 15.13
N ALA A 280 -6.93 -30.93 14.90
CA ALA A 280 -7.59 -32.05 15.56
C ALA A 280 -7.09 -33.40 15.03
N LEU A 281 -6.90 -33.55 13.72
CA LEU A 281 -6.69 -34.85 13.09
C LEU A 281 -5.21 -35.19 12.87
N SER A 282 -4.32 -34.21 12.69
CA SER A 282 -2.88 -34.47 12.42
C SER A 282 -2.20 -35.37 13.46
N PRO A 283 -2.44 -35.22 14.78
CA PRO A 283 -1.83 -36.09 15.79
C PRO A 283 -2.25 -37.56 15.68
N ARG A 284 -3.38 -37.84 15.03
CA ARG A 284 -3.91 -39.21 14.82
C ARG A 284 -3.38 -39.86 13.55
N LEU A 285 -2.72 -39.09 12.67
CA LEU A 285 -2.21 -39.58 11.39
C LEU A 285 -0.73 -39.93 11.52
N PRO A 286 -0.32 -41.15 11.08
CA PRO A 286 1.02 -41.68 11.33
C PRO A 286 2.11 -41.04 10.46
N SER A 287 1.76 -40.45 9.31
CA SER A 287 2.74 -39.91 8.37
C SER A 287 2.39 -38.48 7.91
N LEU A 288 3.43 -37.71 7.55
CA LEU A 288 3.26 -36.38 6.97
C LEU A 288 2.46 -36.43 5.65
N ALA A 289 2.66 -37.47 4.84
CA ALA A 289 1.92 -37.67 3.59
C ALA A 289 0.40 -37.72 3.83
N LEU A 290 -0.06 -38.47 4.83
CA LEU A 290 -1.49 -38.53 5.17
C LEU A 290 -2.01 -37.20 5.70
N ARG A 291 -1.19 -36.44 6.44
CA ARG A 291 -1.55 -35.09 6.90
C ARG A 291 -1.69 -34.11 5.73
N VAL A 292 -0.83 -34.23 4.71
CA VAL A 292 -0.93 -33.45 3.47
C VAL A 292 -2.18 -33.84 2.69
N VAL A 293 -2.46 -35.14 2.55
CA VAL A 293 -3.70 -35.62 1.91
C VAL A 293 -4.93 -35.07 2.63
N LEU A 294 -4.93 -35.07 3.97
CA LEU A 294 -6.01 -34.46 4.75
C LEU A 294 -6.18 -32.97 4.43
N LEU A 295 -5.09 -32.19 4.45
CA LEU A 295 -5.14 -30.76 4.13
C LEU A 295 -5.70 -30.52 2.73
N VAL A 296 -5.19 -31.24 1.73
CA VAL A 296 -5.63 -31.11 0.33
C VAL A 296 -7.09 -31.51 0.18
N ALA A 297 -7.53 -32.60 0.81
CA ALA A 297 -8.92 -33.05 0.76
C ALA A 297 -9.88 -32.01 1.40
N LEU A 298 -9.52 -31.47 2.58
CA LEU A 298 -10.30 -30.44 3.25
C LEU A 298 -10.34 -29.13 2.44
N ALA A 299 -9.20 -28.72 1.86
CA ALA A 299 -9.13 -27.54 1.00
C ALA A 299 -9.96 -27.70 -0.27
N ALA A 300 -9.87 -28.85 -0.95
CA ALA A 300 -10.67 -29.14 -2.14
C ALA A 300 -12.17 -29.14 -1.82
N ALA A 301 -12.58 -29.79 -0.72
CA ALA A 301 -13.97 -29.78 -0.26
C ALA A 301 -14.44 -28.35 0.06
N GLY A 302 -13.61 -27.54 0.74
CA GLY A 302 -13.90 -26.15 1.05
C GLY A 302 -14.07 -25.28 -0.19
N ILE A 303 -13.18 -25.41 -1.18
CA ILE A 303 -13.26 -24.68 -2.47
C ILE A 303 -14.54 -25.07 -3.20
N VAL A 304 -14.84 -26.37 -3.32
CA VAL A 304 -16.06 -26.83 -3.98
C VAL A 304 -17.30 -26.28 -3.28
N ALA A 305 -17.35 -26.35 -1.94
CA ALA A 305 -18.48 -25.84 -1.15
C ALA A 305 -18.66 -24.32 -1.27
N LEU A 306 -17.56 -23.56 -1.36
CA LEU A 306 -17.60 -22.10 -1.47
C LEU A 306 -17.71 -21.58 -2.91
N SER A 307 -17.50 -22.43 -3.92
CA SER A 307 -17.42 -22.01 -5.32
C SER A 307 -18.57 -21.12 -5.81
N PRO A 308 -19.85 -21.30 -5.41
CA PRO A 308 -20.92 -20.42 -5.85
C PRO A 308 -20.80 -19.00 -5.29
N LEU A 309 -20.18 -18.84 -4.13
CA LEU A 309 -20.04 -17.57 -3.43
C LEU A 309 -18.76 -16.83 -3.83
N ILE A 310 -17.64 -17.54 -4.01
CA ILE A 310 -16.36 -16.94 -4.38
C ILE A 310 -16.15 -16.86 -5.89
N GLY A 311 -16.85 -17.68 -6.68
CA GLY A 311 -16.76 -17.73 -8.14
C GLY A 311 -16.93 -16.38 -8.82
N PRO A 312 -17.94 -15.56 -8.45
CA PRO A 312 -18.10 -14.21 -9.01
C PRO A 312 -16.92 -13.26 -8.76
N CYS A 313 -16.09 -13.53 -7.74
CA CYS A 313 -14.90 -12.72 -7.44
C CYS A 313 -13.60 -13.33 -7.95
N ALA A 314 -13.64 -14.46 -8.68
CA ALA A 314 -12.44 -15.17 -9.13
C ALA A 314 -11.60 -14.36 -10.13
N SER A 315 -12.25 -13.51 -10.92
CA SER A 315 -11.60 -12.61 -11.89
C SER A 315 -11.11 -11.29 -11.27
N GLY A 316 -11.32 -11.08 -9.96
CA GLY A 316 -10.90 -9.87 -9.25
C GLY A 316 -11.88 -8.70 -9.37
N PRO A 317 -11.53 -7.54 -8.77
CA PRO A 317 -12.45 -6.40 -8.61
C PRO A 317 -12.76 -5.63 -9.90
N TYR A 318 -12.00 -5.88 -10.97
CA TYR A 318 -12.13 -5.15 -12.23
C TYR A 318 -12.94 -5.90 -13.30
N ASP A 319 -13.31 -7.16 -13.05
CA ASP A 319 -13.97 -8.02 -14.05
C ASP A 319 -15.31 -7.45 -14.54
N SER A 320 -16.03 -6.77 -13.64
CA SER A 320 -17.30 -6.12 -13.96
C SER A 320 -17.13 -4.80 -14.73
N LEU A 321 -15.90 -4.32 -14.94
CA LEU A 321 -15.64 -3.08 -15.66
C LEU A 321 -15.54 -3.34 -17.17
N PRO A 322 -15.93 -2.37 -18.02
CA PRO A 322 -15.69 -2.45 -19.45
C PRO A 322 -14.20 -2.69 -19.76
N GLN A 323 -13.90 -3.49 -20.78
CA GLN A 323 -12.52 -3.85 -21.15
C GLN A 323 -11.62 -2.62 -21.34
N GLU A 324 -12.14 -1.57 -21.99
CA GLU A 324 -11.43 -0.30 -22.17
C GLU A 324 -10.98 0.31 -20.83
N VAL A 325 -11.84 0.26 -19.80
CA VAL A 325 -11.51 0.77 -18.46
C VAL A 325 -10.47 -0.11 -17.78
N GLN A 326 -10.53 -1.43 -17.98
CA GLN A 326 -9.49 -2.35 -17.47
C GLN A 326 -8.13 -2.06 -18.12
N ASP A 327 -8.12 -1.78 -19.43
CA ASP A 327 -6.92 -1.40 -20.18
C ASP A 327 -6.39 -0.03 -19.72
N LEU A 328 -7.27 0.92 -19.40
CA LEU A 328 -6.87 2.20 -18.80
C LEU A 328 -6.26 2.02 -17.41
N ILE A 329 -6.83 1.18 -16.55
CA ILE A 329 -6.30 0.89 -15.21
C ILE A 329 -4.89 0.28 -15.33
N THR A 330 -4.77 -0.82 -16.08
CA THR A 330 -3.50 -1.56 -16.24
C THR A 330 -2.48 -0.79 -17.08
N GLY A 331 -2.95 0.11 -17.94
CA GLY A 331 -2.15 0.90 -18.85
C GLY A 331 -1.74 2.27 -18.30
N ARG A 332 -2.46 2.89 -17.35
CA ARG A 332 -2.17 4.28 -16.90
C ARG A 332 -1.85 4.41 -15.42
N ILE A 333 -2.43 3.57 -14.57
CA ILE A 333 -2.17 3.63 -13.13
C ILE A 333 -0.80 2.99 -12.89
N ILE A 334 0.19 3.82 -12.55
CA ILE A 334 1.60 3.39 -12.48
C ILE A 334 1.77 2.19 -11.55
N GLU A 335 1.06 2.20 -10.43
CA GLU A 335 1.09 1.17 -9.39
C GLU A 335 0.54 -0.20 -9.85
N ALA A 336 -0.39 -0.19 -10.81
CA ALA A 336 -1.01 -1.39 -11.37
C ALA A 336 -0.18 -2.03 -12.49
N ARG A 337 0.91 -1.40 -12.94
CA ARG A 337 1.73 -1.93 -14.03
C ARG A 337 2.77 -2.96 -13.53
N PRO A 338 3.14 -3.95 -14.37
CA PRO A 338 4.25 -4.84 -14.11
C PRO A 338 5.56 -4.10 -13.84
N THR A 339 6.43 -4.67 -13.00
CA THR A 339 7.75 -4.06 -12.72
C THR A 339 8.72 -4.11 -13.90
N LEU A 340 8.61 -5.12 -14.78
CA LEU A 340 9.58 -5.30 -15.87
C LEU A 340 9.68 -4.06 -16.77
N PRO A 341 8.61 -3.47 -17.33
CA PRO A 341 8.71 -2.24 -18.11
C PRO A 341 9.54 -1.13 -17.42
N TYR A 342 9.33 -0.90 -16.12
CA TYR A 342 10.04 0.14 -15.36
C TYR A 342 11.51 -0.17 -15.03
N LEU A 343 11.97 -1.41 -15.21
CA LEU A 343 13.39 -1.74 -15.11
C LEU A 343 14.16 -1.37 -16.38
N TRP A 344 13.46 -1.22 -17.52
CA TRP A 344 14.04 -0.87 -18.82
C TRP A 344 13.71 0.58 -19.25
N GLU A 345 12.69 1.20 -18.67
CA GLU A 345 12.36 2.63 -18.89
C GLU A 345 13.25 3.58 -18.08
N ALA A 346 13.50 4.78 -18.62
CA ALA A 346 14.41 5.78 -18.04
C ALA A 346 13.93 6.42 -16.71
N ASN A 347 12.73 6.08 -16.19
CA ASN A 347 12.24 6.62 -14.91
C ASN A 347 12.81 5.88 -13.68
N GLY A 348 13.26 4.63 -13.85
CA GLY A 348 13.91 3.81 -12.81
C GLY A 348 13.02 3.50 -11.60
N LEU A 349 11.69 3.58 -11.72
CA LEU A 349 10.75 3.30 -10.62
C LEU A 349 10.87 1.86 -10.12
N GLY A 350 10.85 0.90 -11.04
CA GLY A 350 11.06 -0.53 -10.74
C GLY A 350 12.42 -0.78 -10.08
N PHE A 351 13.44 -0.04 -10.50
CA PHE A 351 14.77 -0.12 -9.92
C PHE A 351 14.81 0.40 -8.47
N ARG A 352 14.11 1.50 -8.16
CA ARG A 352 14.08 2.07 -6.80
C ARG A 352 13.21 1.27 -5.83
N PHE A 353 12.08 0.75 -6.30
CA PHE A 353 11.10 0.07 -5.44
C PHE A 353 11.44 -1.41 -5.25
N VAL A 354 11.77 -2.12 -6.34
CA VAL A 354 11.80 -3.58 -6.35
C VAL A 354 13.22 -4.14 -6.30
N ALA A 355 14.21 -3.48 -6.91
CA ALA A 355 15.59 -3.99 -6.89
C ALA A 355 16.17 -4.18 -5.47
N PRO A 356 15.96 -3.26 -4.51
CA PRO A 356 16.28 -3.49 -3.10
C PRO A 356 15.72 -4.78 -2.53
N ALA A 357 14.43 -5.03 -2.74
CA ALA A 357 13.71 -6.20 -2.24
C ALA A 357 14.20 -7.48 -2.93
N ALA A 358 14.34 -7.44 -4.27
CA ALA A 358 14.86 -8.54 -5.08
C ALA A 358 16.26 -8.94 -4.63
N MET A 359 17.15 -7.97 -4.39
CA MET A 359 18.49 -8.26 -3.90
C MET A 359 18.47 -8.84 -2.48
N ALA A 360 17.63 -8.31 -1.59
CA ALA A 360 17.50 -8.82 -0.23
C ALA A 360 17.07 -10.30 -0.22
N VAL A 361 16.11 -10.69 -1.07
CA VAL A 361 15.66 -12.09 -1.15
C VAL A 361 16.69 -12.99 -1.84
N LEU A 362 17.38 -12.51 -2.88
CA LEU A 362 18.43 -13.28 -3.54
C LEU A 362 19.61 -13.57 -2.61
N LEU A 363 20.16 -12.54 -1.95
CA LEU A 363 21.23 -12.68 -0.97
C LEU A 363 20.76 -13.48 0.26
N GLY A 364 19.51 -13.29 0.67
CA GLY A 364 18.87 -14.08 1.72
C GLY A 364 18.78 -15.56 1.37
N SER A 365 18.38 -15.91 0.14
CA SER A 365 18.33 -17.28 -0.35
C SER A 365 19.72 -17.92 -0.41
N LEU A 366 20.74 -17.18 -0.85
CA LEU A 366 22.13 -17.65 -0.86
C LEU A 366 22.63 -17.92 0.57
N THR A 367 22.41 -16.97 1.49
CA THR A 367 22.82 -17.12 2.88
C THR A 367 22.08 -18.27 3.58
N TRP A 368 20.78 -18.41 3.33
CA TRP A 368 19.96 -19.51 3.82
C TRP A 368 20.43 -20.88 3.32
N GLY A 369 20.69 -21.00 2.01
CA GLY A 369 21.19 -22.25 1.41
C GLY A 369 22.55 -22.65 1.98
N TRP A 370 23.46 -21.68 2.12
CA TRP A 370 24.77 -21.92 2.73
C TRP A 370 24.70 -22.38 4.19
N GLN A 371 23.88 -21.70 5.01
CA GLN A 371 23.69 -22.07 6.42
C GLN A 371 23.08 -23.48 6.55
N SER A 372 22.12 -23.81 5.69
CA SER A 372 21.43 -25.10 5.67
C SER A 372 22.38 -26.23 5.28
N LEU A 373 23.29 -26.00 4.33
CA LEU A 373 24.27 -27.00 3.88
C LEU A 373 25.39 -27.24 4.90
N ARG A 374 25.85 -26.20 5.62
CA ARG A 374 26.99 -26.31 6.53
C ARG A 374 26.63 -26.63 7.98
N GLY A 375 25.35 -26.63 8.34
CA GLY A 375 24.90 -26.85 9.72
C GLY A 375 25.47 -25.83 10.73
N ARG A 376 25.96 -24.67 10.25
CA ARG A 376 26.70 -23.68 11.05
C ARG A 376 25.83 -22.69 11.82
N ALA A 377 24.51 -22.73 11.61
CA ALA A 377 23.62 -21.79 12.26
C ALA A 377 23.19 -22.30 13.65
N GLY A 378 22.98 -21.38 14.59
CA GLY A 378 22.29 -21.70 15.85
C GLY A 378 20.94 -22.36 15.57
N ALA A 379 20.56 -23.32 16.42
CA ALA A 379 19.32 -24.09 16.26
C ALA A 379 18.12 -23.17 16.00
N GLY A 380 17.56 -23.23 14.79
CA GLY A 380 16.36 -22.50 14.39
C GLY A 380 16.54 -21.20 13.58
N THR A 381 17.76 -20.68 13.39
CA THR A 381 17.96 -19.48 12.54
C THR A 381 17.59 -19.70 11.06
N PRO A 382 17.97 -20.82 10.41
CA PRO A 382 17.59 -21.08 9.01
C PRO A 382 16.07 -21.20 8.82
N ALA A 383 15.34 -21.73 9.81
CA ALA A 383 13.89 -21.83 9.74
C ALA A 383 13.22 -20.44 9.78
N LYS A 384 13.68 -19.53 10.65
CA LYS A 384 13.18 -18.15 10.72
C LYS A 384 13.49 -17.38 9.43
N LEU A 385 14.71 -17.50 8.93
CA LEU A 385 15.12 -16.89 7.66
C LEU A 385 14.30 -17.43 6.49
N GLY A 386 14.04 -18.74 6.45
CA GLY A 386 13.17 -19.35 5.44
C GLY A 386 11.77 -18.76 5.43
N VAL A 387 11.19 -18.49 6.59
CA VAL A 387 9.87 -17.82 6.69
C VAL A 387 9.94 -16.40 6.14
N LEU A 388 10.95 -15.60 6.53
CA LEU A 388 11.12 -14.26 5.97
C LEU A 388 11.28 -14.30 4.44
N LEU A 389 12.02 -15.29 3.91
CA LEU A 389 12.20 -15.47 2.47
C LEU A 389 10.90 -15.80 1.74
N LEU A 390 10.01 -16.62 2.31
CA LEU A 390 8.70 -16.89 1.70
C LEU A 390 7.91 -15.60 1.48
N PHE A 391 7.87 -14.73 2.48
CA PHE A 391 7.17 -13.44 2.40
C PHE A 391 7.90 -12.44 1.48
N GLY A 392 9.22 -12.38 1.55
CA GLY A 392 10.02 -11.54 0.66
C GLY A 392 9.83 -11.92 -0.82
N TRP A 393 9.91 -13.22 -1.13
CA TRP A 393 9.68 -13.72 -2.49
C TRP A 393 8.25 -13.50 -2.95
N LEU A 394 7.25 -13.62 -2.05
CA LEU A 394 5.87 -13.28 -2.38
C LEU A 394 5.76 -11.83 -2.89
N GLY A 395 6.38 -10.86 -2.19
CA GLY A 395 6.39 -9.47 -2.63
C GLY A 395 7.11 -9.26 -3.97
N VAL A 396 8.29 -9.85 -4.14
CA VAL A 396 9.08 -9.71 -5.38
C VAL A 396 8.38 -10.34 -6.58
N ILE A 397 7.77 -11.52 -6.41
CA ILE A 397 6.99 -12.19 -7.45
C ILE A 397 5.71 -11.39 -7.74
N GLY A 398 5.01 -10.92 -6.72
CA GLY A 398 3.84 -10.05 -6.88
C GLY A 398 4.16 -8.80 -7.70
N ALA A 399 5.32 -8.18 -7.44
CA ALA A 399 5.81 -7.03 -8.18
C ALA A 399 5.97 -7.28 -9.69
N LEU A 400 6.20 -8.52 -10.12
CA LEU A 400 6.28 -8.87 -11.55
C LEU A 400 4.92 -8.70 -12.25
N PHE A 401 3.81 -8.77 -11.52
CA PHE A 401 2.46 -8.54 -12.03
C PHE A 401 2.04 -7.09 -11.87
N GLN A 402 2.24 -6.52 -10.67
CA GLN A 402 1.97 -5.11 -10.39
C GLN A 402 2.98 -4.58 -9.38
N ILE A 403 3.67 -3.48 -9.69
CA ILE A 403 4.77 -2.95 -8.87
C ILE A 403 4.36 -2.72 -7.40
N ARG A 404 3.11 -2.29 -7.14
CA ARG A 404 2.59 -2.10 -5.78
C ARG A 404 2.62 -3.36 -4.92
N LEU A 405 2.46 -4.54 -5.52
CA LEU A 405 2.38 -5.82 -4.80
C LEU A 405 3.71 -6.21 -4.11
N VAL A 406 4.79 -5.45 -4.32
CA VAL A 406 5.99 -5.51 -3.47
C VAL A 406 5.64 -5.31 -1.98
N LEU A 407 4.55 -4.60 -1.67
CA LEU A 407 3.99 -4.44 -0.32
C LEU A 407 3.70 -5.77 0.37
N MET A 408 3.38 -6.83 -0.37
CA MET A 408 3.12 -8.16 0.21
C MET A 408 4.34 -8.74 0.93
N GLY A 409 5.55 -8.30 0.55
CA GLY A 409 6.81 -8.64 1.21
C GLY A 409 7.31 -7.61 2.21
N ALA A 410 6.66 -6.45 2.34
CA ALA A 410 7.18 -5.31 3.10
C ALA A 410 7.43 -5.61 4.58
N ALA A 411 6.63 -6.50 5.18
CA ALA A 411 6.83 -6.99 6.54
C ALA A 411 8.18 -7.73 6.72
N ALA A 412 8.68 -8.40 5.68
CA ALA A 412 9.86 -9.25 5.76
C ALA A 412 11.15 -8.57 5.27
N ILE A 413 11.07 -7.72 4.24
CA ILE A 413 12.25 -7.17 3.55
C ILE A 413 13.22 -6.45 4.51
N PRO A 414 12.80 -5.53 5.40
CA PRO A 414 13.74 -4.87 6.30
C PRO A 414 14.47 -5.85 7.23
N MET A 415 13.77 -6.84 7.77
CA MET A 415 14.38 -7.89 8.60
C MET A 415 15.33 -8.78 7.79
N LEU A 416 15.00 -9.09 6.54
CA LEU A 416 15.86 -9.83 5.61
C LEU A 416 17.17 -9.09 5.35
N VAL A 417 17.11 -7.80 5.02
CA VAL A 417 18.33 -6.99 4.84
C VAL A 417 19.17 -7.02 6.12
N GLY A 418 18.53 -6.86 7.28
CA GLY A 418 19.19 -6.92 8.58
C GLY A 418 19.96 -8.21 8.82
N VAL A 419 19.29 -9.36 8.69
CA VAL A 419 19.91 -10.67 8.95
C VAL A 419 20.97 -11.02 7.91
N VAL A 420 20.79 -10.66 6.64
CA VAL A 420 21.79 -10.90 5.57
C VAL A 420 23.07 -10.13 5.86
N VAL A 421 22.97 -8.82 6.11
CA VAL A 421 24.15 -7.99 6.39
C VAL A 421 24.86 -8.45 7.66
N ALA A 422 24.12 -8.75 8.72
CA ALA A 422 24.70 -9.27 9.97
C ALA A 422 25.45 -10.60 9.75
N THR A 423 24.84 -11.53 9.00
CA THR A 423 25.45 -12.82 8.65
C THR A 423 26.74 -12.63 7.85
N LEU A 424 26.75 -11.76 6.84
CA LEU A 424 27.93 -11.51 6.02
C LEU A 424 29.06 -10.83 6.81
N LEU A 425 28.73 -9.95 7.77
CA LEU A 425 29.71 -9.38 8.69
C LEU A 425 30.31 -10.45 9.61
N GLU A 426 29.49 -11.34 10.15
CA GLU A 426 29.94 -12.46 10.98
C GLU A 426 30.90 -13.37 10.22
N TRP A 427 30.54 -13.80 9.01
CA TRP A 427 31.40 -14.62 8.15
C TRP A 427 32.71 -13.91 7.79
N GLY A 428 32.69 -12.60 7.58
CA GLY A 428 33.90 -11.80 7.38
C GLY A 428 34.82 -11.80 8.60
N ARG A 429 34.26 -11.76 9.82
CA ARG A 429 35.01 -11.82 11.09
C ARG A 429 35.59 -13.21 11.36
N GLU A 430 34.86 -14.26 10.97
CA GLU A 430 35.31 -15.65 11.03
C GLU A 430 36.35 -16.01 9.95
N GLY A 431 36.66 -15.09 9.05
CA GLY A 431 37.67 -15.28 8.01
C GLY A 431 37.19 -16.06 6.79
N LEU A 432 35.87 -16.30 6.65
CA LEU A 432 35.32 -17.06 5.51
C LEU A 432 35.65 -16.43 4.16
N PHE A 433 35.78 -15.10 4.13
CA PHE A 433 36.10 -14.33 2.92
C PHE A 433 37.59 -13.95 2.80
N GLY A 434 38.46 -14.55 3.63
CA GLY A 434 39.90 -14.26 3.64
C GLY A 434 40.19 -12.76 3.76
N ARG A 435 40.90 -12.20 2.78
CA ARG A 435 41.31 -10.78 2.76
C ARG A 435 40.15 -9.81 2.56
N LEU A 436 39.01 -10.24 2.00
CA LEU A 436 37.87 -9.36 1.69
C LEU A 436 37.10 -8.92 2.94
N ARG A 437 37.20 -9.65 4.06
CA ARG A 437 36.58 -9.30 5.36
C ARG A 437 35.13 -8.82 5.22
N SER A 438 34.88 -7.52 5.40
CA SER A 438 33.54 -6.89 5.40
C SER A 438 33.03 -6.46 4.02
N VAL A 439 33.81 -6.62 2.95
CA VAL A 439 33.43 -6.21 1.59
C VAL A 439 32.09 -6.82 1.13
N PRO A 440 31.80 -8.12 1.35
CA PRO A 440 30.50 -8.69 0.96
C PRO A 440 29.32 -8.06 1.70
N ALA A 441 29.49 -7.72 2.98
CA ALA A 441 28.45 -7.03 3.75
C ALA A 441 28.25 -5.58 3.25
N LEU A 442 29.33 -4.88 2.90
CA LEU A 442 29.25 -3.55 2.28
C LEU A 442 28.52 -3.62 0.93
N LEU A 443 28.84 -4.61 0.10
CA LEU A 443 28.16 -4.82 -1.18
C LEU A 443 26.67 -5.11 -0.96
N ALA A 444 26.32 -5.95 0.03
CA ALA A 444 24.93 -6.20 0.37
C ALA A 444 24.20 -4.92 0.80
N VAL A 445 24.82 -4.07 1.64
CA VAL A 445 24.26 -2.75 2.01
C VAL A 445 24.08 -1.86 0.78
N VAL A 446 25.06 -1.82 -0.12
CA VAL A 446 24.96 -1.00 -1.34
C VAL A 446 23.80 -1.47 -2.21
N LEU A 447 23.74 -2.77 -2.52
CA LEU A 447 22.76 -3.33 -3.45
C LEU A 447 21.33 -3.34 -2.87
N THR A 448 21.17 -3.37 -1.54
CA THR A 448 19.84 -3.40 -0.90
C THR A 448 19.37 -2.04 -0.41
N LEU A 449 20.26 -1.18 0.11
CA LEU A 449 19.85 0.08 0.76
C LEU A 449 20.22 1.33 -0.02
N MET A 450 21.33 1.31 -0.77
CA MET A 450 21.85 2.50 -1.45
C MET A 450 21.47 2.55 -2.93
N THR A 451 21.00 1.45 -3.50
CA THR A 451 20.57 1.34 -4.91
C THR A 451 19.65 2.48 -5.34
N PRO A 452 18.58 2.85 -4.60
CA PRO A 452 17.70 3.94 -5.01
C PRO A 452 18.40 5.31 -5.01
N THR A 453 19.25 5.56 -4.02
CA THR A 453 20.01 6.81 -3.87
C THR A 453 21.06 6.95 -4.97
N LEU A 454 21.82 5.89 -5.24
CA LEU A 454 22.85 5.86 -6.29
C LEU A 454 22.22 6.05 -7.67
N HIS A 455 21.07 5.42 -7.92
CA HIS A 455 20.34 5.61 -9.17
C HIS A 455 19.90 7.07 -9.35
N GLY A 456 19.34 7.69 -8.31
CA GLY A 456 18.90 9.08 -8.34
C GLY A 456 20.06 10.04 -8.63
N LEU A 457 21.20 9.86 -7.96
CA LEU A 457 22.41 10.65 -8.20
C LEU A 457 22.93 10.50 -9.63
N ALA A 458 22.88 9.29 -10.21
CA ALA A 458 23.39 9.02 -11.55
C ALA A 458 22.52 9.62 -12.67
N HIS A 459 21.22 9.79 -12.44
CA HIS A 459 20.25 10.18 -13.48
C HIS A 459 19.62 11.57 -13.24
N GLY A 460 20.20 12.39 -12.36
CA GLY A 460 19.75 13.77 -12.11
C GLY A 460 18.38 13.90 -11.43
N GLY A 461 17.70 12.79 -11.13
CA GLY A 461 16.45 12.78 -10.36
C GLY A 461 16.77 12.66 -8.88
N GLY A 462 16.46 13.70 -8.09
CA GLY A 462 16.72 13.78 -6.65
C GLY A 462 16.68 12.43 -5.93
N GLY A 463 17.73 12.14 -5.15
CA GLY A 463 17.90 10.84 -4.48
C GLY A 463 16.71 10.48 -3.59
N ALA A 464 16.41 9.19 -3.44
CA ALA A 464 15.38 8.54 -2.59
C ALA A 464 13.94 9.11 -2.60
N GLY A 465 13.72 10.41 -2.53
CA GLY A 465 12.44 11.12 -2.44
C GLY A 465 11.64 11.24 -3.74
N ALA A 466 11.88 10.39 -4.74
CA ALA A 466 10.96 10.26 -5.86
C ALA A 466 9.73 9.48 -5.40
N THR A 467 8.68 10.20 -5.02
CA THR A 467 7.34 9.65 -4.80
C THR A 467 6.82 9.05 -6.10
N MET A 468 6.07 7.93 -6.01
CA MET A 468 5.19 7.55 -7.11
C MET A 468 4.13 8.65 -7.23
N THR A 469 4.30 9.52 -8.21
CA THR A 469 3.23 10.39 -8.69
C THR A 469 2.44 9.58 -9.70
N ALA A 470 1.12 9.49 -9.53
CA ALA A 470 0.23 8.57 -10.26
C ALA A 470 0.16 8.75 -11.80
N SER A 471 0.83 9.76 -12.37
CA SER A 471 0.80 10.05 -13.81
C SER A 471 1.83 9.23 -14.61
N GLY A 472 1.37 8.27 -15.40
CA GLY A 472 2.20 7.63 -16.43
C GLY A 472 2.79 8.66 -17.40
N GLY A 473 3.88 8.31 -18.09
CA GLY A 473 4.66 9.18 -18.99
C GLY A 473 3.89 9.95 -20.08
N GLN A 474 2.60 9.67 -20.30
CA GLN A 474 1.74 10.32 -21.29
C GLN A 474 1.04 11.61 -20.78
N SER A 475 1.07 11.92 -19.48
CA SER A 475 0.42 13.12 -18.90
C SER A 475 1.23 13.83 -17.81
N VAL A 476 2.54 13.54 -17.70
CA VAL A 476 3.43 14.10 -16.65
C VAL A 476 3.47 15.63 -16.68
N ASP A 477 3.35 16.24 -17.84
CA ASP A 477 3.29 17.70 -18.00
C ASP A 477 1.93 18.28 -17.55
N ALA A 478 0.84 17.54 -17.78
CA ALA A 478 -0.48 17.94 -17.31
C ALA A 478 -0.54 18.00 -15.78
N ASP A 479 0.25 17.23 -15.04
CA ASP A 479 0.27 17.30 -13.57
C ASP A 479 1.00 18.55 -13.02
N ALA A 480 1.70 19.32 -13.87
CA ALA A 480 2.37 20.56 -13.46
C ALA A 480 1.38 21.61 -12.91
N CYS A 481 0.14 21.63 -13.41
CA CYS A 481 -0.89 22.55 -12.95
C CYS A 481 -1.61 22.10 -11.66
N ARG A 482 -1.21 20.98 -11.02
CA ARG A 482 -1.78 20.53 -9.74
C ARG A 482 -1.31 21.34 -8.53
N GLN A 483 -0.49 22.38 -8.73
CA GLN A 483 0.02 23.19 -7.63
C GLN A 483 -1.14 23.87 -6.86
N PRO A 484 -1.06 23.97 -5.51
CA PRO A 484 -2.19 24.38 -4.70
C PRO A 484 -2.70 25.80 -5.04
N HIS A 485 -1.78 26.73 -5.28
CA HIS A 485 -2.10 28.11 -5.63
C HIS A 485 -2.74 28.23 -7.03
N ILE A 486 -2.34 27.35 -7.97
CA ILE A 486 -2.91 27.29 -9.32
C ILE A 486 -4.36 26.79 -9.23
N LEU A 487 -4.62 25.66 -8.58
CA LEU A 487 -5.97 25.11 -8.49
C LEU A 487 -6.93 25.98 -7.68
N ARG A 488 -6.46 26.65 -6.61
CA ARG A 488 -7.30 27.59 -5.84
C ARG A 488 -7.81 28.77 -6.67
N SER A 489 -7.12 29.15 -7.74
CA SER A 489 -7.57 30.22 -8.63
C SER A 489 -8.92 29.94 -9.29
N LEU A 490 -9.32 28.66 -9.38
CA LEU A 490 -10.63 28.26 -9.89
C LEU A 490 -11.78 28.80 -9.02
N ASN A 491 -11.54 29.08 -7.73
CA ASN A 491 -12.56 29.72 -6.87
C ASN A 491 -12.87 31.18 -7.25
N SER A 492 -12.19 31.75 -8.26
CA SER A 492 -12.54 33.06 -8.83
C SER A 492 -13.74 33.00 -9.78
N VAL A 493 -14.15 31.81 -10.20
CA VAL A 493 -15.30 31.60 -11.09
C VAL A 493 -16.47 30.95 -10.33
N PRO A 494 -17.72 31.05 -10.82
CA PRO A 494 -18.86 30.42 -10.18
C PRO A 494 -18.68 28.91 -10.01
N GLU A 495 -19.14 28.37 -8.88
CA GLU A 495 -19.14 26.93 -8.63
C GLU A 495 -19.89 26.18 -9.74
N GLY A 496 -19.38 25.01 -10.11
CA GLY A 496 -19.88 24.20 -11.20
C GLY A 496 -19.19 22.84 -11.26
N VAL A 497 -19.61 22.01 -12.21
CA VAL A 497 -19.13 20.65 -12.41
C VAL A 497 -18.04 20.62 -13.48
N ILE A 498 -16.84 20.16 -13.10
CA ILE A 498 -15.64 20.20 -13.96
C ILE A 498 -15.32 18.82 -14.53
N LEU A 499 -15.17 18.75 -15.85
CA LEU A 499 -14.50 17.64 -16.53
C LEU A 499 -12.99 17.93 -16.63
N SER A 500 -12.18 17.02 -16.11
CA SER A 500 -10.71 17.12 -16.06
C SER A 500 -10.08 15.74 -16.24
N SER A 501 -8.77 15.66 -16.49
CA SER A 501 -8.09 14.36 -16.47
C SER A 501 -8.14 13.75 -15.06
N SER A 502 -8.01 12.42 -14.97
CA SER A 502 -8.26 11.68 -13.70
C SER A 502 -7.40 12.15 -12.53
N SER A 503 -6.20 12.71 -12.78
CA SER A 503 -5.28 13.17 -11.74
C SER A 503 -5.77 14.42 -10.99
N TYR A 504 -6.73 15.18 -11.54
CA TYR A 504 -7.21 16.43 -10.95
C TYR A 504 -8.38 16.28 -9.99
N GLY A 505 -9.16 15.19 -10.09
CA GLY A 505 -10.41 15.04 -9.35
C GLY A 505 -10.27 15.33 -7.85
N PRO A 506 -9.48 14.55 -7.10
CA PRO A 506 -9.32 14.77 -5.66
C PRO A 506 -8.73 16.15 -5.28
N PRO A 507 -7.64 16.65 -5.92
CA PRO A 507 -7.16 18.01 -5.68
C PRO A 507 -8.20 19.11 -5.91
N LEU A 508 -9.05 18.98 -6.95
CA LEU A 508 -10.15 19.92 -7.21
C LEU A 508 -11.14 19.94 -6.06
N LEU A 509 -11.56 18.77 -5.58
CA LEU A 509 -12.49 18.65 -4.46
C LEU A 509 -11.92 19.21 -3.15
N LEU A 510 -10.62 19.04 -2.93
CA LEU A 510 -9.93 19.54 -1.74
C LEU A 510 -9.79 21.06 -1.72
N LEU A 511 -9.44 21.67 -2.86
CA LEU A 511 -8.99 23.06 -2.93
C LEU A 511 -10.06 24.05 -3.40
N THR A 512 -11.18 23.56 -3.92
CA THR A 512 -12.20 24.40 -4.53
C THR A 512 -13.62 24.04 -4.06
N GLY A 513 -14.61 24.87 -4.41
CA GLY A 513 -16.03 24.56 -4.26
C GLY A 513 -16.61 23.67 -5.37
N HIS A 514 -15.88 23.46 -6.47
CA HIS A 514 -16.37 22.74 -7.65
C HIS A 514 -16.58 21.24 -7.42
N ALA A 515 -17.40 20.63 -8.26
CA ALA A 515 -17.52 19.18 -8.34
C ALA A 515 -16.61 18.62 -9.47
N ALA A 516 -16.26 17.34 -9.38
CA ALA A 516 -15.39 16.67 -10.34
C ALA A 516 -16.10 15.49 -11.02
N LEU A 517 -15.91 15.33 -12.33
CA LEU A 517 -16.48 14.23 -13.12
C LEU A 517 -15.54 13.05 -13.33
N ALA A 518 -14.30 13.14 -12.83
CA ALA A 518 -13.27 12.16 -13.07
C ALA A 518 -12.43 11.86 -11.82
N GLY A 519 -11.98 10.62 -11.69
CA GLY A 519 -11.11 10.16 -10.61
C GLY A 519 -10.63 8.72 -10.84
N PRO A 520 -9.49 8.31 -10.25
CA PRO A 520 -8.89 7.00 -10.50
C PRO A 520 -9.55 5.86 -9.69
N TYR A 521 -10.88 5.81 -9.63
CA TYR A 521 -11.61 4.94 -8.69
C TYR A 521 -12.49 3.92 -9.39
N HIS A 522 -12.21 2.64 -9.15
CA HIS A 522 -12.81 1.53 -9.90
C HIS A 522 -14.28 1.22 -9.56
N ARG A 523 -14.86 1.86 -8.53
CA ARG A 523 -16.31 1.72 -8.25
C ARG A 523 -17.19 2.45 -9.26
N SER A 524 -16.60 3.27 -10.14
CA SER A 524 -17.28 3.85 -11.29
C SER A 524 -16.41 3.76 -12.54
N ALA A 525 -16.89 3.02 -13.54
CA ALA A 525 -16.28 3.00 -14.86
C ALA A 525 -16.26 4.41 -15.48
N ASP A 526 -17.32 5.20 -15.24
CA ASP A 526 -17.44 6.56 -15.75
C ASP A 526 -16.40 7.49 -15.12
N ALA A 527 -16.12 7.39 -13.82
CA ALA A 527 -15.09 8.20 -13.16
C ALA A 527 -13.71 8.03 -13.82
N ILE A 528 -13.36 6.79 -14.17
CA ILE A 528 -12.09 6.49 -14.82
C ILE A 528 -12.12 6.93 -16.29
N ALA A 529 -13.17 6.54 -17.03
CA ALA A 529 -13.30 6.81 -18.46
C ALA A 529 -13.34 8.32 -18.75
N ASN A 530 -14.11 9.09 -17.97
CA ASN A 530 -14.22 10.55 -18.12
C ASN A 530 -12.87 11.26 -18.00
N GLY A 531 -11.95 10.75 -17.17
CA GLY A 531 -10.64 11.37 -16.97
C GLY A 531 -9.54 10.89 -17.91
N ALA A 532 -9.83 9.98 -18.84
CA ALA A 532 -8.85 9.45 -19.78
C ALA A 532 -9.32 9.52 -21.23
N VAL A 533 -10.42 8.81 -21.57
CA VAL A 533 -10.92 8.66 -22.95
C VAL A 533 -11.05 10.00 -23.70
N PRO A 534 -11.74 11.02 -23.16
CA PRO A 534 -11.89 12.28 -23.91
C PRO A 534 -10.60 13.10 -24.00
N PHE A 535 -9.63 12.88 -23.12
CA PHE A 535 -8.34 13.58 -23.14
C PHE A 535 -7.37 12.96 -24.16
N ASP A 536 -7.55 11.68 -24.47
CA ASP A 536 -6.76 10.97 -25.49
C ASP A 536 -7.39 11.02 -26.88
N GLY A 537 -8.70 11.29 -26.94
CA GLY A 537 -9.49 11.21 -28.17
C GLY A 537 -9.44 12.45 -29.06
N ASP A 538 -10.25 12.36 -30.11
CA ASP A 538 -10.50 13.44 -31.06
C ASP A 538 -11.59 14.41 -30.57
N GLU A 539 -11.92 15.40 -31.41
CA GLU A 539 -12.95 16.40 -31.09
C GLU A 539 -14.32 15.77 -30.82
N GLN A 540 -14.71 14.78 -31.61
CA GLN A 540 -15.99 14.09 -31.45
C GLN A 540 -16.06 13.41 -30.08
N THR A 541 -14.99 12.73 -29.68
CA THR A 541 -14.91 12.00 -28.41
C THR A 541 -15.00 12.95 -27.21
N LEU A 542 -14.25 14.06 -27.21
CA LEU A 542 -14.30 15.05 -26.13
C LEU A 542 -15.67 15.71 -26.03
N ARG A 543 -16.28 16.11 -27.17
CA ARG A 543 -17.60 16.74 -27.19
C ARG A 543 -18.70 15.81 -26.68
N ALA A 544 -18.69 14.55 -27.12
CA ALA A 544 -19.63 13.54 -26.64
C ALA A 544 -19.52 13.33 -25.12
N ALA A 545 -18.31 13.39 -24.56
CA ALA A 545 -18.11 13.32 -23.11
C ALA A 545 -18.68 14.55 -22.39
N LEU A 546 -18.46 15.76 -22.90
CA LEU A 546 -19.00 16.99 -22.32
C LEU A 546 -20.54 17.00 -22.30
N GLU A 547 -21.16 16.56 -23.41
CA GLU A 547 -22.61 16.43 -23.52
C GLU A 547 -23.16 15.37 -22.56
N ARG A 548 -22.57 14.16 -22.56
CA ARG A 548 -23.00 13.04 -21.71
C ARG A 548 -22.90 13.37 -20.22
N THR A 549 -21.82 14.04 -19.81
CA THR A 549 -21.55 14.32 -18.40
C THR A 549 -22.27 15.56 -17.89
N GLY A 550 -22.74 16.43 -18.78
CA GLY A 550 -23.31 17.72 -18.38
C GLY A 550 -22.29 18.57 -17.64
N ALA A 551 -21.04 18.56 -18.08
CA ALA A 551 -20.00 19.43 -17.51
C ALA A 551 -20.37 20.91 -17.71
N ASP A 552 -20.09 21.75 -16.72
CA ASP A 552 -20.17 23.21 -16.85
C ASP A 552 -18.85 23.76 -17.39
N TYR A 553 -17.75 23.11 -17.01
CA TYR A 553 -16.39 23.49 -17.40
C TYR A 553 -15.55 22.30 -17.84
N LEU A 554 -14.68 22.53 -18.80
CA LEU A 554 -13.54 21.68 -19.15
C LEU A 554 -12.26 22.33 -18.59
N LEU A 555 -11.49 21.57 -17.81
CA LEU A 555 -10.21 22.01 -17.26
C LEU A 555 -9.04 21.32 -17.95
N LEU A 556 -8.11 22.13 -18.44
CA LEU A 556 -6.85 21.70 -19.03
C LEU A 556 -5.67 22.47 -18.41
N CYS A 557 -4.48 21.88 -18.48
CA CYS A 557 -3.21 22.54 -18.17
C CYS A 557 -2.64 23.11 -19.47
N ARG A 558 -2.25 24.38 -19.46
CA ARG A 558 -1.75 25.08 -20.65
C ARG A 558 -0.50 24.39 -21.18
N ASP A 559 -0.43 24.26 -22.50
CA ASP A 559 0.66 23.63 -23.24
C ASP A 559 0.93 22.14 -22.92
N ALA A 560 0.14 21.55 -22.03
CA ALA A 560 0.31 20.16 -21.63
C ALA A 560 -0.05 19.18 -22.76
N HIS A 561 0.61 18.03 -22.72
CA HIS A 561 0.34 16.91 -23.62
C HIS A 561 -0.68 15.97 -22.98
N TYR A 562 -1.70 15.63 -23.76
CA TYR A 562 -2.69 14.59 -23.43
C TYR A 562 -2.62 13.48 -24.47
N GLY A 563 -2.82 12.23 -24.05
CA GLY A 563 -2.68 11.06 -24.92
C GLY A 563 -1.29 10.93 -25.54
N ASP A 564 -1.24 10.88 -26.87
CA ASP A 564 0.00 10.84 -27.65
C ASP A 564 0.55 12.24 -28.00
N GLY A 565 -0.06 13.31 -27.46
CA GLY A 565 0.29 14.70 -27.73
C GLY A 565 -0.36 15.28 -28.99
N THR A 566 -1.25 14.53 -29.65
CA THR A 566 -2.00 15.00 -30.84
C THR A 566 -3.51 15.14 -30.59
N SER A 567 -3.98 14.72 -29.42
CA SER A 567 -5.40 14.73 -29.04
C SER A 567 -6.03 16.12 -29.12
N PHE A 568 -7.35 16.17 -29.24
CA PHE A 568 -8.08 17.45 -29.29
C PHE A 568 -7.89 18.25 -27.99
N ALA A 569 -7.81 17.59 -26.83
CA ALA A 569 -7.46 18.21 -25.56
C ALA A 569 -6.08 18.89 -25.60
N THR A 570 -5.07 18.27 -26.25
CA THR A 570 -3.75 18.88 -26.43
C THR A 570 -3.82 20.13 -27.32
N GLN A 571 -4.64 20.10 -28.36
CA GLN A 571 -4.81 21.26 -29.24
C GLN A 571 -5.50 22.42 -28.52
N LEU A 572 -6.53 22.14 -27.73
CA LEU A 572 -7.20 23.13 -26.87
C LEU A 572 -6.23 23.71 -25.82
N ALA A 573 -5.40 22.88 -25.19
CA ALA A 573 -4.39 23.30 -24.22
C ALA A 573 -3.35 24.27 -24.82
N ARG A 574 -3.12 24.19 -26.13
CA ARG A 574 -2.25 25.08 -26.92
C ARG A 574 -2.97 26.28 -27.54
N GLY A 575 -4.25 26.49 -27.20
CA GLY A 575 -5.02 27.66 -27.61
C GLY A 575 -5.86 27.49 -28.88
N LEU A 576 -6.15 26.26 -29.32
CA LEU A 576 -7.15 26.04 -30.36
C LEU A 576 -8.52 26.58 -29.90
N ALA A 577 -9.11 27.47 -30.68
CA ALA A 577 -10.47 27.93 -30.46
C ALA A 577 -11.47 26.91 -31.05
N ALA A 578 -12.50 26.57 -30.29
CA ALA A 578 -13.52 25.60 -30.69
C ALA A 578 -14.91 26.12 -30.33
N GLY A 579 -15.88 25.97 -31.25
CA GLY A 579 -17.26 26.41 -31.00
C GLY A 579 -17.87 25.70 -29.78
N GLY A 580 -18.66 26.42 -28.98
CA GLY A 580 -19.29 25.89 -27.76
C GLY A 580 -18.35 25.73 -26.55
N LEU A 581 -17.06 26.09 -26.69
CA LEU A 581 -16.08 26.11 -25.60
C LEU A 581 -15.53 27.53 -25.47
N VAL A 582 -15.99 28.25 -24.45
CA VAL A 582 -15.62 29.67 -24.26
C VAL A 582 -14.58 29.79 -23.15
N PRO A 583 -13.38 30.34 -23.43
CA PRO A 583 -12.39 30.60 -22.40
C PRO A 583 -12.95 31.46 -21.27
N VAL A 584 -12.60 31.09 -20.04
CA VAL A 584 -13.00 31.81 -18.83
C VAL A 584 -11.80 32.55 -18.25
N ASP A 585 -11.92 33.87 -18.13
CA ASP A 585 -10.93 34.71 -17.47
C ASP A 585 -11.02 34.59 -15.94
N GLY A 586 -9.91 34.84 -15.24
CA GLY A 586 -9.84 34.83 -13.77
C GLY A 586 -8.90 33.77 -13.18
N PRO A 587 -9.01 32.49 -13.59
CA PRO A 587 -8.07 31.45 -13.16
C PRO A 587 -6.62 31.77 -13.52
N ALA A 588 -5.70 31.07 -12.86
CA ALA A 588 -4.26 31.19 -13.06
C ALA A 588 -3.90 30.95 -14.54
N PRO A 589 -2.92 31.67 -15.09
CA PRO A 589 -2.57 31.60 -16.50
C PRO A 589 -2.13 30.21 -16.94
N GLU A 590 -1.60 29.38 -16.04
CA GLU A 590 -1.24 27.99 -16.30
C GLU A 590 -2.47 27.12 -16.61
N LEU A 591 -3.67 27.53 -16.20
CA LEU A 591 -4.91 26.82 -16.49
C LEU A 591 -5.54 27.29 -17.80
N VAL A 592 -6.18 26.35 -18.49
CA VAL A 592 -7.11 26.60 -19.58
C VAL A 592 -8.47 26.08 -19.10
N LEU A 593 -9.29 27.01 -18.59
CA LEU A 593 -10.66 26.73 -18.18
C LEU A 593 -11.61 27.17 -19.28
N LEU A 594 -12.39 26.23 -19.81
CA LEU A 594 -13.35 26.48 -20.88
C LEU A 594 -14.76 26.23 -20.36
N ARG A 595 -15.64 27.22 -20.46
CA ARG A 595 -17.07 27.06 -20.18
C ARG A 595 -17.74 26.33 -21.34
N VAL A 596 -18.55 25.33 -21.02
CA VAL A 596 -19.31 24.55 -21.99
C VAL A 596 -20.64 25.27 -22.26
N GLU A 597 -20.86 25.72 -23.49
CA GLU A 597 -22.13 26.27 -23.92
C GLU A 597 -23.02 25.17 -24.49
N ARG A 598 -24.25 25.05 -23.97
CA ARG A 598 -25.22 24.02 -24.34
C ARG A 598 -26.26 24.52 -25.31
#